data_AF-A0A376UE69-F1
#
_entry.id   AF-A0A376UE69-F1
#
_cell.length_a   1.000
_cell.length_b   1.000
_cell.length_c   1.000
_cell.angle_alpha   90.00
_cell.angle_beta   90.00
_cell.angle_gamma   90.00
#
_symmetry.space_group_name_H-M   'P 1'
#
loop_
_entity.id
_entity.type
_entity.pdbx_description
1 polymer ?
#
loop_
_entity_poly.entity_id
_entity_poly.type
_entity_poly.pdbx_seq_one_letter_code
_entity_poly.pdbx_strand_id
1 'polypeptide(L)' 'MLLRFEGITRGELGRVEGETEIHTAYQNAIGINQHTEYLTETGKLIIDNLFQEIIDYAKEKYISGGIN' A
#
# COMPACT_ATOMS: atom_id res chain seq x y z
N MET A 1 -5.81 -2.36 5.25
CA MET A 1 -4.49 -3.00 5.10
C MET A 1 -4.25 -3.23 3.62
N LEU A 2 -3.07 -2.85 3.13
CA LEU A 2 -2.64 -3.10 1.77
C LEU A 2 -1.99 -4.48 1.72
N LEU A 3 -2.77 -5.48 1.34
CA LEU A 3 -2.38 -6.88 1.49
C LEU A 3 -1.13 -7.20 0.67
N ARG A 4 -0.97 -6.57 -0.51
CA ARG A 4 0.21 -6.77 -1.36
C ARG A 4 1.46 -6.12 -0.77
N PHE A 5 1.40 -4.82 -0.43
CA PHE A 5 2.53 -4.09 0.16
C PHE A 5 3.03 -4.78 1.42
N GLU A 6 2.13 -5.04 2.37
CA GLU A 6 2.48 -5.65 3.64
C GLU A 6 2.96 -7.09 3.48
N GLY A 7 2.40 -7.83 2.50
CA GLY A 7 2.83 -9.17 2.15
C GLY A 7 4.26 -9.19 1.61
N ILE A 8 4.61 -8.28 0.71
CA ILE A 8 5.95 -8.13 0.15
C ILE A 8 6.94 -7.74 1.26
N THR A 9 6.62 -6.71 2.05
CA THR A 9 7.51 -6.23 3.11
C THR A 9 7.79 -7.30 4.17
N ARG A 10 6.77 -8.08 4.58
CA ARG A 10 6.96 -9.24 5.48
C ARG A 10 7.78 -10.36 4.81
N GLY A 11 7.65 -10.54 3.51
CA GLY A 11 8.41 -11.54 2.75
C GLY A 11 9.90 -11.20 2.63
N GLU A 12 10.22 -9.92 2.47
CA GLU A 12 11.59 -9.44 2.28
C GLU A 12 12.35 -9.26 3.60
N LEU A 13 11.69 -8.72 4.63
CA LEU A 13 12.31 -8.38 5.91
C LEU A 13 12.01 -9.41 7.01
N GLY A 14 11.15 -10.38 6.73
CA GLY A 14 10.63 -11.28 7.75
C GLY A 14 9.60 -10.60 8.67
N ARG A 15 9.04 -11.38 9.59
CA ARG A 15 7.84 -10.96 10.34
C ARG A 15 8.07 -9.77 11.27
N VAL A 16 9.18 -9.74 12.02
CA VAL A 16 9.41 -8.74 13.07
C VAL A 16 9.85 -7.40 12.46
N GLU A 17 10.84 -7.43 11.57
CA GLU A 17 11.33 -6.23 10.90
C GLU A 17 10.29 -5.71 9.89
N GLY A 18 9.61 -6.61 9.18
CA GLY A 18 8.53 -6.24 8.27
C GLY A 18 7.37 -5.52 8.95
N GLU A 19 6.92 -5.97 10.12
CA GLU A 19 5.88 -5.25 10.89
C GLU A 19 6.34 -3.87 11.36
N THR A 20 7.61 -3.75 11.76
CA THR A 20 8.18 -2.47 12.17
C THR A 20 8.24 -1.49 11.00
N GLU A 21 8.64 -1.96 9.83
CA GLU A 21 8.72 -1.15 8.61
C GLU A 21 7.33 -0.74 8.12
N ILE A 22 6.37 -1.65 8.12
CA ILE A 22 4.96 -1.36 7.77
C ILE A 22 4.40 -0.26 8.69
N HIS A 23 4.62 -0.41 10.01
CA HIS A 23 4.14 0.58 10.98
C HIS A 23 4.78 1.95 10.73
N THR A 24 6.09 1.97 10.53
CA THR A 24 6.86 3.19 10.24
C THR A 24 6.39 3.85 8.94
N ALA A 25 6.14 3.07 7.90
CA ALA A 25 5.67 3.57 6.61
C ALA A 25 4.29 4.24 6.72
N TYR A 26 3.35 3.62 7.44
CA TYR A 26 2.03 4.21 7.66
C TYR A 26 2.08 5.45 8.56
N GLN A 27 2.88 5.44 9.63
CA GLN A 27 3.04 6.59 10.52
C GLN A 27 3.63 7.80 9.77
N ASN A 28 4.56 7.55 8.85
CA ASN A 28 5.22 8.57 8.05
C ASN A 28 4.50 8.86 6.72
N ALA A 29 3.32 8.30 6.47
CA ALA A 29 2.61 8.48 5.21
C ALA A 29 2.05 9.90 5.02
N ILE A 30 1.80 10.61 6.13
CA ILE A 30 1.29 11.99 6.13
C ILE A 30 2.32 12.91 6.74
N GLY A 31 2.71 13.92 5.96
CA GLY A 31 3.56 15.02 6.41
C GLY A 31 2.69 16.21 6.77
N ILE A 32 3.11 16.95 7.79
CA ILE A 32 2.48 18.22 8.19
C ILE A 32 3.45 19.34 7.84
N ASN A 33 3.01 20.28 7.02
CA ASN A 33 3.62 21.61 6.98
C ASN A 33 2.75 22.59 7.77
N GLN A 34 3.33 23.73 8.15
CA GLN A 34 2.77 24.74 9.08
C GLN A 34 1.23 24.90 9.12
N HIS A 35 0.53 24.76 8.00
CA HIS A 35 -0.94 24.86 7.95
C HIS A 35 -1.63 23.78 7.09
N THR A 36 -0.89 22.83 6.49
CA THR A 36 -1.49 21.83 5.58
C THR A 36 -0.88 20.44 5.77
N GLU A 37 -1.71 19.43 5.55
CA GLU A 37 -1.31 18.04 5.50
C GLU A 37 -1.06 17.64 4.04
N TYR A 38 -0.03 16.85 3.81
CA TYR A 38 0.30 16.33 2.48
C TYR A 38 0.75 14.88 2.58
N LEU A 39 0.53 14.16 1.48
CA LEU A 39 1.01 12.79 1.33
C LEU A 39 2.54 12.83 1.14
N THR A 40 3.29 12.16 2.00
CA THR A 40 4.74 12.01 1.83
C THR A 40 5.05 11.12 0.63
N GLU A 41 6.33 11.03 0.23
CA GLU A 41 6.73 10.09 -0.84
C GLU A 41 6.36 8.64 -0.47
N THR A 42 6.55 8.24 0.78
CA THR A 42 6.09 6.94 1.29
C THR A 42 4.58 6.79 1.21
N GLY A 43 3.82 7.82 1.57
CA GLY A 43 2.37 7.84 1.43
C GLY A 43 1.91 7.69 -0.03
N LYS A 44 2.60 8.34 -0.98
CA LYS A 44 2.31 8.22 -2.42
C LYS A 44 2.50 6.78 -2.90
N LEU A 45 3.61 6.15 -2.53
CA LEU A 45 3.90 4.75 -2.87
C LEU A 45 2.84 3.79 -2.31
N ILE A 46 2.37 4.02 -1.09
CA ILE A 46 1.28 3.26 -0.46
C ILE A 46 0.00 3.36 -1.31
N ILE A 47 -0.35 4.57 -1.76
CA ILE A 47 -1.53 4.81 -2.62
C ILE A 47 -1.36 4.19 -4.01
N ASP A 48 -0.19 4.29 -4.62
CA ASP A 48 0.09 3.68 -5.93
C ASP A 48 -0.04 2.15 -5.86
N ASN A 49 0.49 1.54 -4.80
CA ASN A 49 0.34 0.09 -4.56
C ASN A 49 -1.13 -0.31 -4.38
N LEU A 50 -1.93 0.51 -3.69
CA LEU A 50 -3.37 0.28 -3.55
C LEU A 50 -4.07 0.28 -4.91
N PHE A 51 -3.80 1.31 -5.73
CA PHE A 51 -4.41 1.40 -7.05
C PHE A 51 -4.00 0.24 -7.95
N GLN A 52 -2.74 -0.17 -7.90
CA GLN A 52 -2.28 -1.32 -8.66
C GLN A 52 -3.00 -2.60 -8.23
N GLU A 53 -3.20 -2.83 -6.93
CA GLU A 53 -3.93 -4.00 -6.42
C GLU A 53 -5.39 -4.01 -6.90
N ILE A 54 -6.05 -2.85 -6.90
CA ILE A 54 -7.42 -2.70 -7.43
C ILE A 54 -7.47 -2.96 -8.93
N ILE A 55 -6.51 -2.43 -9.69
CA ILE A 55 -6.42 -2.63 -11.15
C ILE A 55 -6.21 -4.10 -11.47
N ASP A 56 -5.30 -4.77 -10.77
CA ASP A 56 -5.02 -6.19 -10.97
C ASP A 56 -6.27 -7.03 -10.67
N TYR A 57 -6.94 -6.76 -9.55
CA TYR A 57 -8.19 -7.42 -9.21
C TYR A 57 -9.29 -7.19 -10.27
N ALA A 58 -9.44 -5.95 -10.74
CA ALA A 58 -10.42 -5.62 -11.78
C ALA A 58 -10.10 -6.34 -13.10
N LYS A 59 -8.83 -6.42 -13.49
CA LYS A 59 -8.38 -7.18 -14.66
C LYS A 59 -8.66 -8.68 -14.50
N GLU A 60 -8.32 -9.26 -13.35
CA GLU A 60 -8.60 -10.68 -13.07
C GLU A 60 -10.11 -10.98 -13.12
N LYS A 61 -10.94 -10.11 -12.55
CA LYS A 61 -12.40 -10.24 -12.59
C LYS A 61 -12.98 -10.10 -14.00
N TYR A 62 -12.42 -9.18 -14.80
CA TYR A 62 -12.78 -9.01 -16.20
C TYR A 62 -12.37 -10.22 -17.06
N ILE A 63 -11.15 -10.73 -16.87
CA ILE A 63 -10.61 -11.90 -17.59
C ILE A 63 -11.36 -13.18 -17.21
N SER A 64 -11.79 -13.32 -15.95
CA SER A 64 -12.59 -14.45 -15.46
C SER A 64 -14.08 -14.41 -15.89
N GLY A 65 -14.48 -13.45 -16.73
CA GLY A 65 -15.82 -13.40 -17.33
C GLY A 65 -16.94 -12.91 -16.43
N GLY A 66 -16.63 -12.29 -15.28
CA GLY A 66 -17.62 -11.90 -14.28
C GLY A 66 -18.28 -10.54 -14.53
N ILE A 67 -19.18 -10.45 -15.51
CA ILE A 67 -20.34 -9.55 -15.43
C ILE A 67 -21.53 -10.40 -15.01
N ASN A 68 -21.99 -10.19 -13.77
CA ASN A 68 -23.35 -10.52 -13.34
C ASN A 68 -23.88 -9.29 -12.61
#